data_AF-X1AGT3-F1
#
_entry.id   AF-X1AGT3-F1
#
_cell.length_a   1.000
_cell.length_b   1.000
_cell.length_c   1.000
_cell.angle_alpha   90.00
_cell.angle_beta   90.00
_cell.angle_gamma   90.00
#
_symmetry.space_group_name_H-M   'P 1'
#
loop_
_entity.id
_entity.type
_entity.pdbx_description
1 polymer ?
#
loop_
_entity_poly.entity_id
_entity_poly.type
_entity_poly.pdbx_seq_one_letter_code
_entity_poly.pdbx_strand_id
1 'polypeptide(L)'
;EKITDYLALTGDASDNIPGVPGIGPKRAVEILKKYANFDKAIGEDKRLIAHKNEALLSRKLVTLEYKVPLKVKPDDLMIKKPDLEKLMPILRDLEFHSYIKTFSINDKPEFELMNIENLSEIKIDKIIGISLDDENQIYLCTTADTVARTALDGAKHVLLDKDITKIGYDIKDIAKRVHITSPVFDVGIVAWLLDPNRRSYALDDIVLQKLQVNTETTTINTAHLVFRLYSILDTILKKQKEKSLYQNIEEPLIFVLAKMEQRGIKIDLPYLKNLGEEIKKNIGQAEKSIYKLAGREFNINSPKQLAQILFEELKLKPSKKGKSHYSTNIEVLQQLSAVHPMPGEILVYRELS
;
A
#
# COMPACT_ATOMS: atom_id res chain seq x y z
N GLU A 1 -6.40 27.95 -40.09
CA GLU A 1 -5.85 28.02 -41.46
C GLU A 1 -4.36 28.36 -41.50
N LYS A 2 -3.89 29.48 -40.93
CA LYS A 2 -2.47 29.87 -41.03
C LYS A 2 -1.48 29.08 -40.15
N ILE A 3 -1.95 28.18 -39.29
CA ILE A 3 -1.09 27.35 -38.42
C ILE A 3 -0.35 26.29 -39.25
N THR A 4 -1.05 25.64 -40.20
CA THR A 4 -0.44 24.67 -41.12
C THR A 4 0.66 25.31 -41.94
N ASP A 5 0.41 26.52 -42.45
CA ASP A 5 1.39 27.31 -43.20
C ASP A 5 2.57 27.77 -42.34
N TYR A 6 2.33 28.07 -41.06
CA TYR A 6 3.38 28.43 -40.10
C TYR A 6 4.29 27.23 -39.79
N LEU A 7 3.71 26.09 -39.45
CA LEU A 7 4.42 24.84 -39.16
C LEU A 7 5.13 24.28 -40.40
N ALA A 8 4.58 24.48 -41.59
CA ALA A 8 5.26 24.15 -42.84
C ALA A 8 6.58 24.92 -43.04
N LEU A 9 6.68 26.12 -42.46
CA LEU A 9 7.86 26.97 -42.52
C LEU A 9 8.83 26.73 -41.37
N THR A 10 8.32 26.59 -40.15
CA THR A 10 9.15 26.42 -38.94
C THR A 10 9.53 24.99 -38.64
N GLY A 11 8.80 24.02 -39.20
CA GLY A 11 8.85 22.62 -38.79
C GLY A 11 7.99 22.35 -37.56
N ASP A 12 7.83 21.06 -37.28
CA ASP A 12 7.21 20.51 -36.08
C ASP A 12 8.15 19.47 -35.46
N ALA A 13 8.70 19.77 -34.29
CA ALA A 13 9.62 18.89 -33.59
C ALA A 13 8.93 17.64 -33.01
N SER A 14 7.62 17.69 -32.76
CA SER A 14 6.86 16.53 -32.24
C SER A 14 6.72 15.45 -33.32
N ASP A 15 6.42 15.89 -34.55
CA ASP A 15 6.20 15.00 -35.70
C ASP A 15 7.46 14.83 -36.57
N ASN A 16 8.62 15.30 -36.09
CA ASN A 16 9.91 15.24 -36.77
C ASN A 16 9.88 15.85 -38.20
N ILE A 17 9.14 16.95 -38.35
CA ILE A 17 9.04 17.71 -39.60
C ILE A 17 10.09 18.84 -39.54
N PRO A 18 11.15 18.82 -40.36
CA PRO A 18 12.31 19.69 -40.20
C PRO A 18 12.06 21.18 -40.52
N GLY A 19 10.98 21.49 -41.23
CA GLY A 19 10.69 22.86 -41.68
C GLY A 19 11.70 23.36 -42.71
N VAL A 20 11.73 24.68 -42.94
CA VAL A 20 12.65 25.30 -43.90
C VAL A 20 13.92 25.79 -43.20
N PRO A 21 15.12 25.39 -43.65
CA PRO A 21 16.39 25.83 -43.07
C PRO A 21 16.49 27.35 -42.95
N GLY A 22 16.82 27.84 -41.75
CA GLY A 22 17.00 29.27 -41.49
C GLY A 22 15.70 30.06 -41.27
N ILE A 23 14.53 29.40 -41.23
CA ILE A 23 13.23 30.02 -40.94
C ILE A 23 12.73 29.58 -39.57
N GLY A 24 13.02 30.38 -38.55
CA GLY A 24 12.46 30.20 -37.21
C GLY A 24 11.09 30.89 -37.02
N PRO A 25 10.46 30.72 -35.84
CA PRO A 25 9.15 31.26 -35.48
C PRO A 25 8.91 32.72 -35.89
N LYS A 26 9.83 33.62 -35.54
CA LYS A 26 9.71 35.06 -35.84
C LYS A 26 9.67 35.33 -37.35
N ARG A 27 10.52 34.65 -38.10
CA ARG A 27 10.64 34.82 -39.56
C ARG A 27 9.44 34.23 -40.30
N ALA A 28 8.93 33.07 -39.86
CA ALA A 28 7.72 32.49 -40.43
C ALA A 28 6.53 33.44 -40.29
N VAL A 29 6.37 34.09 -39.13
CA VAL A 29 5.31 35.10 -38.93
C VAL A 29 5.50 36.32 -39.83
N GLU A 30 6.72 36.83 -39.96
CA GLU A 30 7.03 37.97 -40.85
C GLU A 30 6.68 37.66 -42.32
N ILE A 31 7.07 36.48 -42.79
CA ILE A 31 6.82 36.00 -44.16
C ILE A 31 5.32 35.85 -44.41
N LEU A 32 4.59 35.21 -43.50
CA LEU A 32 3.14 35.00 -43.64
C LEU A 32 2.33 36.29 -43.52
N LYS A 33 2.83 37.30 -42.80
CA LYS A 33 2.25 38.65 -42.77
C LYS A 33 2.52 39.40 -44.07
N LYS A 34 3.73 39.28 -44.63
CA LYS A 34 4.16 39.98 -45.84
C LYS A 34 3.49 39.47 -47.12
N TYR A 35 3.40 38.14 -47.29
CA TYR A 35 2.92 37.52 -48.53
C TYR A 35 1.47 37.01 -48.44
N ALA A 36 0.79 37.27 -47.32
CA ALA A 36 -0.60 36.89 -46.99
C ALA A 36 -0.90 35.38 -46.89
N ASN A 37 -0.36 34.55 -47.77
CA ASN A 37 -0.49 33.09 -47.76
C ASN A 37 0.81 32.38 -48.20
N PHE A 38 0.91 31.09 -47.89
CA PHE A 38 2.08 30.26 -48.15
C PHE A 38 2.42 30.12 -49.64
N ASP A 39 1.41 29.99 -50.50
CA ASP A 39 1.59 29.80 -51.94
C ASP A 39 2.28 31.00 -52.60
N LYS A 40 1.93 32.23 -52.17
CA LYS A 40 2.64 33.45 -52.57
C LYS A 40 4.05 33.53 -51.98
N ALA A 41 4.21 33.16 -50.72
CA ALA A 41 5.50 33.22 -50.03
C ALA A 41 6.57 32.36 -50.72
N ILE A 42 6.21 31.16 -51.18
CA ILE A 42 7.11 30.25 -51.91
C ILE A 42 7.53 30.77 -53.29
N GLY A 43 6.72 31.63 -53.91
CA GLY A 43 6.99 32.19 -55.24
C GLY A 43 7.84 33.46 -55.22
N GLU A 44 7.80 34.23 -54.13
CA GLU A 44 8.34 35.60 -54.08
C GLU A 44 9.45 35.80 -53.03
N ASP A 45 9.54 34.95 -51.99
CA ASP A 45 10.60 35.05 -50.99
C ASP A 45 11.86 34.29 -51.43
N LYS A 46 12.97 35.00 -51.61
CA LYS A 46 14.27 34.44 -52.06
C LYS A 46 14.76 33.27 -51.20
N ARG A 47 14.40 33.21 -49.91
CA ARG A 47 14.81 32.14 -48.99
C ARG A 47 13.96 30.89 -49.17
N LEU A 48 12.68 31.05 -49.49
CA LEU A 48 11.76 29.94 -49.76
C LEU A 48 11.93 29.37 -51.16
N ILE A 49 12.34 30.19 -52.14
CA ILE A 49 12.60 29.72 -53.50
C ILE A 49 13.71 28.64 -53.51
N ALA A 50 14.76 28.81 -52.70
CA ALA A 50 15.86 27.84 -52.59
C ALA A 50 15.44 26.49 -51.96
N HIS A 51 14.43 26.50 -51.08
CA HIS A 51 13.95 25.34 -50.33
C HIS A 51 12.47 24.99 -50.65
N LYS A 52 12.01 25.33 -51.86
CA LYS A 52 10.60 25.25 -52.25
C LYS A 52 10.00 23.85 -52.08
N ASN A 53 10.76 22.82 -52.44
CA ASN A 53 10.30 21.43 -52.35
C ASN A 53 10.16 20.96 -50.90
N GLU A 54 11.08 21.37 -50.01
CA GLU A 54 11.06 21.05 -48.58
C GLU A 54 9.87 21.74 -47.89
N ALA A 55 9.58 22.99 -48.25
CA ALA A 55 8.44 23.72 -47.75
C ALA A 55 7.11 23.07 -48.17
N LEU A 56 6.96 22.72 -49.46
CA LEU A 56 5.76 22.04 -49.97
C LEU A 56 5.55 20.66 -49.32
N LEU A 57 6.64 19.90 -49.14
CA LEU A 57 6.60 18.62 -48.44
C LEU A 57 6.17 18.81 -46.98
N SER A 58 6.77 19.77 -46.28
CA SER A 58 6.42 20.08 -44.89
C SER A 58 4.96 20.49 -44.74
N ARG A 59 4.43 21.30 -45.68
CA ARG A 59 2.99 21.63 -45.70
C ARG A 59 2.12 20.40 -45.89
N LYS A 60 2.49 19.49 -46.79
CA LYS A 60 1.76 18.24 -47.01
C LYS A 60 1.76 17.37 -45.75
N LEU A 61 2.88 17.28 -45.06
CA LEU A 61 3.03 16.47 -43.84
C LEU A 61 2.24 17.04 -42.65
N VAL A 62 2.19 18.36 -42.51
CA VAL A 62 1.43 19.03 -41.43
C VAL A 62 -0.09 19.11 -41.74
N THR A 63 -0.49 18.91 -42.99
CA THR A 63 -1.91 18.99 -43.35
C THR A 63 -2.66 17.75 -42.86
N LEU A 64 -3.60 17.96 -41.93
CA LEU A 64 -4.48 16.90 -41.44
C LEU A 64 -5.43 16.41 -42.54
N GLU A 65 -5.48 15.10 -42.73
CA GLU A 65 -6.46 14.44 -43.60
C GLU A 65 -7.77 14.23 -42.82
N TYR A 66 -8.83 14.95 -43.22
CA TYR A 66 -10.13 14.88 -42.56
C TYR A 66 -11.09 13.86 -43.20
N LYS A 67 -10.76 13.31 -44.38
CA LYS A 67 -11.59 12.32 -45.09
C LYS A 67 -11.05 10.91 -44.91
N VAL A 68 -10.68 10.56 -43.68
CA VAL A 68 -10.26 9.20 -43.35
C VAL A 68 -11.50 8.29 -43.33
N PRO A 69 -11.53 7.19 -44.10
CA PRO A 69 -12.64 6.25 -44.08
C PRO A 69 -12.62 5.44 -42.77
N LEU A 70 -13.29 5.96 -41.75
CA LEU A 70 -13.45 5.28 -40.47
C LEU A 70 -14.68 4.37 -40.51
N LYS A 71 -14.52 3.16 -39.95
CA LYS A 71 -15.62 2.17 -39.80
C LYS A 71 -16.53 2.45 -38.60
N VAL A 72 -16.14 3.38 -37.74
CA VAL A 72 -16.81 3.71 -36.48
C VAL A 72 -17.44 5.10 -36.56
N LYS A 73 -18.59 5.28 -35.93
CA LYS A 73 -19.25 6.57 -35.78
C LYS A 73 -18.90 7.17 -34.41
N PRO A 74 -18.98 8.50 -34.23
CA PRO A 74 -18.77 9.13 -32.93
C PRO A 74 -19.62 8.50 -31.80
N ASP A 75 -20.85 8.09 -32.10
CA ASP A 75 -21.76 7.45 -31.13
C ASP A 75 -21.23 6.10 -30.61
N ASP A 76 -20.44 5.38 -31.43
CA ASP A 76 -19.83 4.10 -31.03
C ASP A 76 -18.70 4.29 -30.00
N LEU A 77 -18.17 5.50 -29.89
CA LEU A 77 -17.05 5.86 -29.01
C LEU A 77 -17.52 6.43 -27.66
N MET A 78 -18.83 6.42 -27.40
CA MET A 78 -19.38 6.86 -26.13
C MET A 78 -18.95 5.93 -24.99
N ILE A 79 -18.49 6.52 -23.89
CA ILE A 79 -18.05 5.79 -22.70
C ILE A 79 -19.24 5.00 -22.15
N LYS A 80 -19.07 3.68 -22.02
CA LYS A 80 -20.05 2.77 -21.41
C LYS A 80 -19.64 2.46 -19.97
N LYS A 81 -20.60 2.01 -19.16
CA LYS A 81 -20.29 1.47 -17.83
C LYS A 81 -19.36 0.26 -17.98
N PRO A 82 -18.32 0.13 -17.13
CA PRO A 82 -17.40 -1.00 -17.19
C PRO A 82 -18.13 -2.30 -16.85
N ASP A 83 -17.73 -3.37 -17.52
CA ASP A 83 -18.14 -4.73 -17.18
C ASP A 83 -17.35 -5.19 -15.95
N LEU A 84 -17.97 -5.10 -14.76
CA LEU A 84 -17.31 -5.38 -13.48
C LEU A 84 -16.90 -6.84 -13.35
N GLU A 85 -17.63 -7.78 -13.94
CA GLU A 85 -17.29 -9.20 -13.89
C GLU A 85 -15.96 -9.48 -14.59
N LYS A 86 -15.66 -8.75 -15.67
CA LYS A 86 -14.39 -8.85 -16.40
C LYS A 86 -13.30 -7.94 -15.84
N LEU A 87 -13.67 -6.78 -15.32
CA LEU A 87 -12.72 -5.79 -14.80
C LEU A 87 -12.12 -6.20 -13.46
N MET A 88 -12.92 -6.73 -12.52
CA MET A 88 -12.48 -7.05 -11.17
C MET A 88 -11.37 -8.12 -11.10
N PRO A 89 -11.38 -9.19 -11.90
CA PRO A 89 -10.23 -10.10 -12.01
C PRO A 89 -8.93 -9.38 -12.39
N ILE A 90 -8.97 -8.53 -13.43
CA ILE A 90 -7.79 -7.79 -13.90
C ILE A 90 -7.27 -6.83 -12.83
N LEU A 91 -8.17 -6.08 -12.17
CA LEU A 91 -7.78 -5.17 -11.09
C LEU A 91 -7.15 -5.91 -9.90
N ARG A 92 -7.60 -7.13 -9.62
CA ARG A 92 -7.03 -7.98 -8.55
C ARG A 92 -5.66 -8.51 -8.93
N ASP A 93 -5.50 -8.99 -10.16
CA ASP A 93 -4.22 -9.50 -10.66
C ASP A 93 -3.15 -8.38 -10.73
N LEU A 94 -3.58 -7.14 -10.97
CA LEU A 94 -2.70 -5.96 -11.00
C LEU A 94 -2.61 -5.22 -9.64
N GLU A 95 -3.27 -5.73 -8.59
CA GLU A 95 -3.28 -5.14 -7.25
C GLU A 95 -3.71 -3.66 -7.20
N PHE A 96 -4.65 -3.24 -8.05
CA PHE A 96 -5.14 -1.86 -8.09
C PHE A 96 -6.18 -1.58 -7.00
N HIS A 97 -5.75 -1.65 -5.74
CA HIS A 97 -6.60 -1.55 -4.54
C HIS A 97 -7.53 -0.33 -4.52
N SER A 98 -7.05 0.84 -4.98
CA SER A 98 -7.88 2.05 -5.04
C SER A 98 -9.08 1.87 -5.98
N TYR A 99 -8.88 1.28 -7.16
CA TYR A 99 -9.95 1.05 -8.12
C TYR A 99 -10.87 -0.09 -7.70
N ILE A 100 -10.32 -1.15 -7.09
CA ILE A 100 -11.12 -2.22 -6.48
C ILE A 100 -12.10 -1.59 -5.48
N LYS A 101 -11.62 -0.71 -4.60
CA LYS A 101 -12.48 -0.01 -3.63
C LYS A 101 -13.55 0.85 -4.30
N THR A 102 -13.20 1.58 -5.37
CA THR A 102 -14.14 2.43 -6.12
C THR A 102 -15.28 1.63 -6.77
N PHE A 103 -14.99 0.43 -7.25
CA PHE A 103 -15.97 -0.42 -7.94
C PHE A 103 -16.62 -1.48 -7.04
N SER A 104 -16.19 -1.58 -5.78
CA SER A 104 -16.77 -2.50 -4.81
C SER A 104 -18.14 -2.01 -4.35
N ILE A 105 -18.99 -2.95 -3.96
CA ILE A 105 -20.31 -2.64 -3.44
C ILE A 105 -20.11 -2.18 -1.99
N ASN A 106 -20.57 -0.96 -1.67
CA ASN A 106 -20.76 -0.54 -0.29
C ASN A 106 -21.96 -1.32 0.26
N ASP A 107 -21.69 -2.55 0.67
CA ASP A 107 -22.68 -3.46 1.20
C ASP A 107 -22.58 -3.43 2.72
N LYS A 108 -23.66 -3.06 3.39
CA LYS A 108 -23.76 -3.30 4.82
C LYS A 108 -24.21 -4.74 4.94
N PRO A 109 -23.44 -5.63 5.59
CA PRO A 109 -23.87 -7.02 5.74
C PRO A 109 -25.26 -7.05 6.37
N GLU A 110 -26.24 -7.53 5.61
CA GLU A 110 -27.62 -7.70 6.05
C GLU A 110 -27.75 -9.06 6.75
N PHE A 111 -28.01 -9.03 8.05
CA PHE A 111 -28.31 -10.19 8.85
C PHE A 111 -29.19 -9.77 10.04
N GLU A 112 -29.98 -10.70 10.56
CA GLU A 112 -30.72 -10.52 11.79
C GLU A 112 -29.82 -10.81 13.00
N LEU A 113 -29.72 -9.84 13.92
CA LEU A 113 -29.01 -10.02 15.18
C LEU A 113 -29.95 -10.62 16.23
N MET A 114 -29.60 -11.79 16.75
CA MET A 114 -30.36 -12.50 17.78
C MET A 114 -29.60 -12.52 19.11
N ASN A 115 -30.25 -12.15 20.21
CA ASN A 115 -29.67 -12.28 21.55
C ASN A 115 -30.12 -13.59 22.17
N ILE A 116 -29.17 -14.44 22.54
CA ILE A 116 -29.46 -15.82 22.94
C ILE A 116 -28.70 -16.13 24.21
N GLU A 117 -29.41 -16.57 25.24
CA GLU A 117 -28.78 -16.91 26.53
C GLU A 117 -27.94 -18.20 26.42
N ASN A 118 -28.42 -19.18 25.66
CA ASN A 118 -27.73 -20.46 25.47
C ASN A 118 -27.92 -20.98 24.04
N LEU A 119 -26.81 -21.18 23.33
CA LEU A 119 -26.83 -21.63 21.93
C LEU A 119 -27.29 -23.09 21.74
N SER A 120 -27.46 -23.85 22.84
CA SER A 120 -27.87 -25.27 22.78
C SER A 120 -29.30 -25.45 22.27
N GLU A 121 -30.07 -24.37 22.21
CA GLU A 121 -31.44 -24.30 21.72
C GLU A 121 -31.51 -24.12 20.20
N ILE A 122 -30.37 -23.88 19.53
CA ILE A 122 -30.31 -23.63 18.08
C ILE A 122 -29.67 -24.83 17.39
N LYS A 123 -30.23 -25.17 16.23
CA LYS A 123 -29.58 -26.11 15.32
C LYS A 123 -28.38 -25.43 14.66
N ILE A 124 -27.19 -25.88 15.02
CA ILE A 124 -25.93 -25.36 14.48
C ILE A 124 -25.39 -26.35 13.44
N ASP A 125 -24.99 -25.82 12.28
CA ASP A 125 -24.31 -26.60 11.25
C ASP A 125 -22.87 -26.91 11.66
N LYS A 126 -22.15 -27.72 10.87
CA LYS A 126 -20.76 -28.11 11.18
C LYS A 126 -19.74 -26.96 11.15
N ILE A 127 -20.17 -25.76 10.77
CA ILE A 127 -19.29 -24.62 10.52
C ILE A 127 -19.96 -23.37 11.08
N ILE A 128 -19.20 -22.55 11.79
CA ILE A 128 -19.66 -21.26 12.31
C ILE A 128 -18.58 -20.21 12.15
N GLY A 129 -18.99 -18.96 11.92
CA GLY A 129 -18.11 -17.80 12.05
C GLY A 129 -18.19 -17.25 13.47
N ILE A 130 -17.06 -16.87 14.06
CA ILE A 130 -16.99 -16.33 15.42
C ILE A 130 -16.19 -15.04 15.48
N SER A 131 -16.57 -14.17 16.41
CA SER A 131 -15.80 -13.01 16.84
C SER A 131 -16.10 -12.70 18.31
N LEU A 132 -15.17 -12.02 18.98
CA LEU A 132 -15.24 -11.71 20.40
C LEU A 132 -14.96 -10.22 20.59
N ASP A 133 -15.80 -9.52 21.34
CA ASP A 133 -15.53 -8.12 21.70
C ASP A 133 -14.75 -8.00 23.01
N ASP A 134 -14.41 -6.76 23.37
CA ASP A 134 -13.65 -6.45 24.58
C ASP A 134 -14.45 -6.64 25.88
N GLU A 135 -15.77 -6.77 25.80
CA GLU A 135 -16.65 -7.05 26.93
C GLU A 135 -16.92 -8.56 27.10
N ASN A 136 -16.17 -9.42 26.39
CA ASN A 136 -16.35 -10.86 26.36
C ASN A 136 -17.74 -11.32 25.86
N GLN A 137 -18.39 -10.53 24.99
CA GLN A 137 -19.53 -11.01 24.22
C GLN A 137 -19.03 -11.67 22.94
N ILE A 138 -19.53 -12.87 22.68
CA ILE A 138 -19.22 -13.62 21.48
C ILE A 138 -20.37 -13.51 20.48
N TYR A 139 -20.00 -13.30 19.23
CA TYR A 139 -20.92 -13.29 18.10
C TYR A 139 -20.66 -14.53 17.26
N LEU A 140 -21.74 -15.20 16.85
CA LEU A 140 -21.69 -16.44 16.10
C LEU A 140 -22.59 -16.34 14.88
N CYS A 141 -22.02 -16.55 13.70
CA CYS A 141 -22.73 -16.67 12.45
C CYS A 141 -22.88 -18.16 12.12
N THR A 142 -24.10 -18.66 12.17
CA THR A 142 -24.43 -20.07 11.85
C THR A 142 -25.06 -20.21 10.47
N THR A 143 -25.72 -19.15 9.99
CA THR A 143 -26.31 -19.07 8.65
C THR A 143 -25.98 -17.72 8.02
N ALA A 144 -26.10 -17.61 6.70
CA ALA A 144 -25.76 -16.36 6.00
C ALA A 144 -26.60 -15.15 6.43
N ASP A 145 -27.76 -15.38 7.06
CA ASP A 145 -28.75 -14.34 7.33
C ASP A 145 -28.89 -14.03 8.83
N THR A 146 -28.18 -14.74 9.71
CA THR A 146 -28.32 -14.58 11.17
C THR A 146 -26.99 -14.55 11.91
N VAL A 147 -26.88 -13.64 12.87
CA VAL A 147 -25.78 -13.58 13.83
C VAL A 147 -26.37 -13.67 15.24
N ALA A 148 -25.97 -14.70 15.98
CA ALA A 148 -26.30 -14.84 17.38
C ALA A 148 -25.27 -14.12 18.26
N ARG A 149 -25.73 -13.46 19.31
CA ARG A 149 -24.91 -12.86 20.36
C ARG A 149 -25.20 -13.55 21.68
N THR A 150 -24.14 -13.91 22.40
CA THR A 150 -24.24 -14.49 23.75
C THR A 150 -23.00 -14.18 24.60
N ALA A 151 -23.09 -14.43 25.89
CA ALA A 151 -21.91 -14.44 26.77
C ALA A 151 -21.06 -15.70 26.51
N LEU A 152 -19.77 -15.66 26.87
CA LEU A 152 -18.86 -16.81 26.69
C LEU A 152 -19.42 -18.13 27.24
N ASP A 153 -20.10 -18.09 28.39
CA ASP A 153 -20.70 -19.28 29.02
C ASP A 153 -21.79 -19.92 28.13
N GLY A 154 -22.61 -19.10 27.46
CA GLY A 154 -23.67 -19.56 26.56
C GLY A 154 -23.14 -20.22 25.27
N ALA A 155 -21.89 -19.95 24.91
CA ALA A 155 -21.22 -20.53 23.73
C ALA A 155 -20.28 -21.70 24.04
N LYS A 156 -20.07 -22.06 25.31
CA LYS A 156 -19.10 -23.10 25.70
C LYS A 156 -19.28 -24.41 24.95
N HIS A 157 -20.51 -24.91 24.83
CA HIS A 157 -20.74 -26.19 24.14
C HIS A 157 -20.29 -26.14 22.68
N VAL A 158 -20.58 -25.04 21.97
CA VAL A 158 -20.18 -24.85 20.56
C VAL A 158 -18.66 -24.70 20.41
N LEU A 159 -18.04 -23.91 21.29
CA LEU A 159 -16.59 -23.65 21.24
C LEU A 159 -15.76 -24.90 21.57
N LEU A 160 -16.32 -25.83 22.36
CA LEU A 160 -15.68 -27.07 22.77
C LEU A 160 -16.06 -28.28 21.89
N ASP A 161 -17.03 -28.12 20.99
CA ASP A 161 -17.47 -29.18 20.09
C ASP A 161 -16.45 -29.43 18.97
N LYS A 162 -15.95 -30.66 18.86
CA LYS A 162 -14.96 -31.05 17.84
C LYS A 162 -15.58 -31.35 16.47
N ASP A 163 -16.89 -31.51 16.40
CA ASP A 163 -17.62 -31.70 15.15
C ASP A 163 -17.96 -30.36 14.46
N ILE A 164 -17.77 -29.25 15.18
CA ILE A 164 -18.00 -27.89 14.69
C ILE A 164 -16.66 -27.20 14.40
N THR A 165 -16.53 -26.69 13.18
CA THR A 165 -15.40 -25.85 12.75
C THR A 165 -15.69 -24.39 13.06
N LYS A 166 -14.80 -23.76 13.83
CA LYS A 166 -14.92 -22.36 14.23
C LYS A 166 -14.03 -21.50 13.36
N ILE A 167 -14.63 -20.64 12.56
CA ILE A 167 -13.94 -19.73 11.65
C ILE A 167 -13.80 -18.38 12.33
N GLY A 168 -12.62 -17.78 12.32
CA GLY A 168 -12.38 -16.49 12.95
C GLY A 168 -11.29 -15.71 12.26
N TYR A 169 -11.07 -14.50 12.75
CA TYR A 169 -9.93 -13.66 12.39
C TYR A 169 -9.15 -13.38 13.67
N ASP A 170 -7.85 -13.69 13.67
CA ASP A 170 -7.01 -13.70 14.87
C ASP A 170 -7.58 -14.58 16.00
N ILE A 171 -7.78 -15.87 15.68
CA ILE A 171 -8.28 -16.89 16.62
C ILE A 171 -7.35 -17.03 17.82
N LYS A 172 -6.06 -16.70 17.68
CA LYS A 172 -5.12 -16.69 18.81
C LYS A 172 -5.61 -15.74 19.90
N ASP A 173 -6.09 -14.54 19.55
CA ASP A 173 -6.62 -13.60 20.53
C ASP A 173 -7.88 -14.12 21.23
N ILE A 174 -8.77 -14.76 20.47
CA ILE A 174 -9.96 -15.43 21.02
C ILE A 174 -9.54 -16.56 21.98
N ALA A 175 -8.60 -17.41 21.57
CA ALA A 175 -8.11 -18.55 22.35
C ALA A 175 -7.38 -18.13 23.64
N LYS A 176 -6.88 -16.89 23.73
CA LYS A 176 -6.34 -16.32 24.97
C LYS A 176 -7.42 -15.93 25.98
N ARG A 177 -8.66 -15.71 25.55
CA ARG A 177 -9.76 -15.24 26.42
C ARG A 177 -10.76 -16.34 26.73
N VAL A 178 -10.97 -17.28 25.81
CA VAL A 178 -11.92 -18.39 25.96
C VAL A 178 -11.29 -19.72 25.55
N HIS A 179 -11.70 -20.79 26.23
CA HIS A 179 -11.31 -22.14 25.83
C HIS A 179 -12.07 -22.53 24.55
N ILE A 180 -11.34 -22.64 23.45
CA ILE A 180 -11.82 -23.08 22.15
C ILE A 180 -11.02 -24.30 21.70
N THR A 181 -11.66 -25.22 20.99
CA THR A 181 -11.08 -26.49 20.53
C THR A 181 -11.02 -26.55 19.01
N SER A 182 -10.04 -27.26 18.48
CA SER A 182 -10.02 -27.66 17.06
C SER A 182 -11.28 -28.46 16.69
N PRO A 183 -11.77 -28.35 15.44
CA PRO A 183 -11.15 -27.62 14.32
C PRO A 183 -11.41 -26.11 14.34
N VAL A 184 -10.37 -25.32 14.06
CA VAL A 184 -10.46 -23.85 13.88
C VAL A 184 -9.91 -23.40 12.53
N PHE A 185 -10.50 -22.35 11.95
CA PHE A 185 -10.11 -21.79 10.65
C PHE A 185 -9.83 -20.29 10.77
N ASP A 186 -8.55 -19.92 10.89
CA ASP A 186 -8.13 -18.52 10.96
C ASP A 186 -7.98 -17.93 9.55
N VAL A 187 -8.83 -16.97 9.24
CA VAL A 187 -8.89 -16.31 7.94
C VAL A 187 -7.61 -15.52 7.63
N GLY A 188 -6.98 -14.92 8.64
CA GLY A 188 -5.74 -14.14 8.47
C GLY A 188 -4.56 -15.05 8.13
N ILE A 189 -4.40 -16.14 8.87
CA ILE A 189 -3.36 -17.15 8.61
C ILE A 189 -3.57 -17.81 7.25
N VAL A 190 -4.81 -18.19 6.92
CA VAL A 190 -5.11 -18.77 5.61
C VAL A 190 -4.84 -17.76 4.49
N ALA A 191 -5.18 -16.49 4.67
CA ALA A 191 -4.84 -15.46 3.70
C ALA A 191 -3.33 -15.28 3.51
N TRP A 192 -2.54 -15.46 4.57
CA TRP A 192 -1.07 -15.46 4.52
C TRP A 192 -0.51 -16.66 3.77
N LEU A 193 -0.99 -17.87 4.06
CA LEU A 193 -0.57 -19.08 3.35
C LEU A 193 -0.78 -18.95 1.83
N LEU A 194 -1.98 -18.49 1.44
CA LEU A 194 -2.37 -18.38 0.03
C LEU A 194 -1.57 -17.34 -0.77
N ASP A 195 -1.06 -16.30 -0.11
CA ASP A 195 -0.23 -15.26 -0.73
C ASP A 195 0.59 -14.51 0.33
N PRO A 196 1.82 -14.98 0.64
CA PRO A 196 2.69 -14.38 1.65
C PRO A 196 3.25 -13.00 1.28
N ASN A 197 3.11 -12.57 0.02
CA ASN A 197 3.68 -11.30 -0.47
C ASN A 197 2.70 -10.12 -0.37
N ARG A 198 1.49 -10.34 0.16
CA ARG A 198 0.49 -9.28 0.30
C ARG A 198 1.02 -8.15 1.18
N ARG A 199 0.65 -6.93 0.81
CA ARG A 199 0.95 -5.72 1.58
C ARG A 199 0.25 -5.69 2.95
N SER A 200 -0.91 -6.32 3.05
CA SER A 200 -1.74 -6.33 4.25
C SER A 200 -2.55 -7.62 4.35
N TYR A 201 -2.73 -8.07 5.59
CA TYR A 201 -3.58 -9.19 6.00
C TYR A 201 -4.74 -8.73 6.89
N ALA A 202 -5.02 -7.43 6.94
CA ALA A 202 -6.18 -6.91 7.64
C ALA A 202 -7.48 -7.51 7.08
N LEU A 203 -8.45 -7.77 7.95
CA LEU A 203 -9.71 -8.39 7.55
C LEU A 203 -10.43 -7.57 6.46
N ASP A 204 -10.46 -6.25 6.58
CA ASP A 204 -11.03 -5.33 5.58
C ASP A 204 -10.47 -5.59 4.18
N ASP A 205 -9.15 -5.76 4.06
CA ASP A 205 -8.48 -5.99 2.78
C ASP A 205 -8.79 -7.38 2.22
N ILE A 206 -8.90 -8.40 3.08
CA ILE A 206 -9.27 -9.76 2.69
C ILE A 206 -10.72 -9.78 2.20
N VAL A 207 -11.64 -9.15 2.94
CA VAL A 207 -13.05 -9.02 2.59
C VAL A 207 -13.21 -8.29 1.26
N LEU A 208 -12.55 -7.14 1.11
CA LEU A 208 -12.62 -6.35 -0.13
C LEU A 208 -12.13 -7.16 -1.34
N GLN A 209 -11.01 -7.87 -1.21
CA GLN A 209 -10.43 -8.62 -2.33
C GLN A 209 -11.25 -9.88 -2.69
N LYS A 210 -11.76 -10.61 -1.69
CA LYS A 210 -12.40 -11.91 -1.89
C LYS A 210 -13.92 -11.83 -2.03
N LEU A 211 -14.59 -10.95 -1.27
CA LEU A 211 -16.04 -10.75 -1.31
C LEU A 211 -16.48 -9.54 -2.14
N GLN A 212 -15.57 -8.61 -2.49
CA GLN A 212 -15.92 -7.35 -3.20
C GLN A 212 -16.90 -6.47 -2.43
N VAL A 213 -16.91 -6.63 -1.11
CA VAL A 213 -17.70 -5.86 -0.16
C VAL A 213 -16.77 -4.84 0.49
N ASN A 214 -17.15 -3.57 0.42
CA ASN A 214 -16.50 -2.52 1.19
C ASN A 214 -17.37 -2.20 2.40
N THR A 215 -16.99 -2.73 3.56
CA THR A 215 -17.75 -2.61 4.80
C THR A 215 -16.81 -2.46 5.99
N GLU A 216 -17.31 -1.91 7.09
CA GLU A 216 -16.54 -1.79 8.32
C GLU A 216 -16.47 -3.14 9.04
N THR A 217 -15.28 -3.60 9.41
CA THR A 217 -15.10 -4.78 10.28
C THR A 217 -15.35 -4.45 11.75
N THR A 218 -16.62 -4.22 12.09
CA THR A 218 -17.07 -4.27 13.50
C THR A 218 -17.01 -5.71 14.01
N THR A 219 -17.01 -5.90 15.33
CA THR A 219 -17.01 -7.26 15.90
C THR A 219 -18.21 -8.09 15.39
N ILE A 220 -19.40 -7.50 15.33
CA ILE A 220 -20.62 -8.17 14.86
C ILE A 220 -20.47 -8.60 13.39
N ASN A 221 -20.04 -7.66 12.53
CA ASN A 221 -19.84 -7.93 11.12
C ASN A 221 -18.75 -8.99 10.90
N THR A 222 -17.74 -9.02 11.77
CA THR A 222 -16.61 -9.95 11.65
C THR A 222 -17.08 -11.41 11.65
N ALA A 223 -17.96 -11.81 12.57
CA ALA A 223 -18.49 -13.19 12.61
C ALA A 223 -19.19 -13.56 11.30
N HIS A 224 -19.96 -12.64 10.71
CA HIS A 224 -20.63 -12.83 9.42
C HIS A 224 -19.64 -12.91 8.24
N LEU A 225 -18.69 -11.98 8.19
CA LEU A 225 -17.71 -11.87 7.11
C LEU A 225 -16.77 -13.08 7.06
N VAL A 226 -16.27 -13.54 8.21
CA VAL A 226 -15.39 -14.72 8.26
C VAL A 226 -16.14 -15.99 7.85
N PHE A 227 -17.42 -16.12 8.23
CA PHE A 227 -18.29 -17.21 7.79
C PHE A 227 -18.41 -17.24 6.26
N ARG A 228 -18.68 -16.10 5.63
CA ARG A 228 -18.77 -15.99 4.16
C ARG A 228 -17.44 -16.29 3.47
N LEU A 229 -16.33 -15.84 4.05
CA LEU A 229 -14.98 -16.03 3.50
C LEU A 229 -14.55 -17.51 3.48
N TYR A 230 -15.00 -18.31 4.44
CA TYR A 230 -14.58 -19.70 4.57
C TYR A 230 -14.75 -20.52 3.30
N SER A 231 -15.93 -20.46 2.67
CA SER A 231 -16.23 -21.25 1.47
C SER A 231 -15.26 -20.96 0.33
N ILE A 232 -14.89 -19.68 0.16
CA ILE A 232 -13.96 -19.20 -0.86
C ILE A 232 -12.53 -19.62 -0.50
N LEU A 233 -12.10 -19.33 0.73
CA LEU A 233 -10.73 -19.55 1.16
C LEU A 233 -10.39 -21.04 1.28
N ASP A 234 -11.25 -21.87 1.88
CA ASP A 234 -11.04 -23.32 1.96
C ASP A 234 -11.00 -23.97 0.56
N THR A 235 -11.79 -23.47 -0.39
CA THR A 235 -11.74 -23.91 -1.79
C THR A 235 -10.39 -23.60 -2.43
N ILE A 236 -9.86 -22.39 -2.24
CA ILE A 236 -8.56 -21.99 -2.80
C ILE A 236 -7.43 -22.78 -2.11
N LEU A 237 -7.49 -22.92 -0.78
CA LEU A 237 -6.50 -23.65 0.02
C LEU A 237 -6.40 -25.12 -0.40
N LYS A 238 -7.54 -25.76 -0.69
CA LYS A 238 -7.58 -27.12 -1.27
C LYS A 238 -6.95 -27.17 -2.67
N LYS A 239 -7.26 -26.20 -3.54
CA LYS A 239 -6.71 -26.15 -4.91
C LYS A 239 -5.19 -25.97 -4.93
N GLN A 240 -4.65 -25.16 -4.01
CA GLN A 240 -3.21 -24.93 -3.88
C GLN A 240 -2.47 -26.02 -3.08
N LYS A 241 -3.19 -27.04 -2.57
CA LYS A 241 -2.66 -28.15 -1.78
C LYS A 241 -2.01 -27.74 -0.45
N GLU A 242 -2.39 -26.60 0.11
CA GLU A 242 -1.86 -26.07 1.37
C GLU A 242 -2.73 -26.43 2.58
N LYS A 243 -3.86 -27.10 2.36
CA LYS A 243 -4.78 -27.48 3.45
C LYS A 243 -4.10 -28.34 4.54
N SER A 244 -3.22 -29.26 4.15
CA SER A 244 -2.49 -30.08 5.12
C SER A 244 -1.46 -29.26 5.91
N LEU A 245 -0.85 -28.25 5.30
CA LEU A 245 0.08 -27.36 5.98
C LEU A 245 -0.66 -26.56 7.06
N TYR A 246 -1.82 -25.98 6.71
CA TYR A 246 -2.68 -25.30 7.66
C TYR A 246 -3.08 -26.20 8.83
N GLN A 247 -3.65 -27.38 8.54
CA GLN A 247 -4.21 -28.27 9.58
C GLN A 247 -3.15 -28.90 10.49
N ASN A 248 -1.98 -29.24 9.94
CA ASN A 248 -0.96 -29.97 10.70
C ASN A 248 0.07 -29.07 11.37
N ILE A 249 0.23 -27.82 10.90
CA ILE A 249 1.26 -26.90 11.40
C ILE A 249 0.62 -25.63 11.97
N GLU A 250 -0.07 -24.86 11.14
CA GLU A 250 -0.54 -23.53 11.56
C GLU A 250 -1.65 -23.60 12.61
N GLU A 251 -2.67 -24.43 12.40
CA GLU A 251 -3.81 -24.56 13.31
C GLU A 251 -3.39 -24.98 14.73
N PRO A 252 -2.57 -26.04 14.93
CA PRO A 252 -2.09 -26.39 16.26
C PRO A 252 -1.22 -25.29 16.90
N LEU A 253 -0.43 -24.58 16.08
CA LEU A 253 0.48 -23.54 16.55
C LEU A 253 -0.27 -22.35 17.16
N ILE A 254 -1.48 -22.02 16.68
CA ILE A 254 -2.35 -20.99 17.27
C ILE A 254 -2.49 -21.19 18.78
N PHE A 255 -2.81 -22.42 19.21
CA PHE A 255 -3.03 -22.74 20.62
C PHE A 255 -1.74 -22.74 21.45
N VAL A 256 -0.62 -23.13 20.84
CA VAL A 256 0.69 -23.08 21.51
C VAL A 256 1.08 -21.63 21.79
N LEU A 257 0.96 -20.77 20.77
CA LEU A 257 1.28 -19.34 20.89
C LEU A 257 0.34 -18.64 21.87
N ALA A 258 -0.97 -18.93 21.84
CA ALA A 258 -1.92 -18.38 22.80
C ALA A 258 -1.52 -18.69 24.26
N LYS A 259 -1.13 -19.95 24.54
CA LYS A 259 -0.66 -20.36 25.88
C LYS A 259 0.65 -19.68 26.27
N MET A 260 1.58 -19.53 25.34
CA MET A 260 2.84 -18.82 25.58
C MET A 260 2.59 -17.34 25.94
N GLU A 261 1.70 -16.67 25.21
CA GLU A 261 1.32 -15.28 25.47
C GLU A 261 0.61 -15.12 26.81
N GLN A 262 -0.35 -15.99 27.15
CA GLN A 262 -1.02 -16.00 28.47
C GLN A 262 -0.04 -16.25 29.62
N ARG A 263 0.93 -17.14 29.42
CA ARG A 263 1.93 -17.48 30.44
C ARG A 263 2.86 -16.31 30.73
N GLY A 264 3.23 -15.57 29.69
CA GLY A 264 4.18 -14.46 29.74
C GLY A 264 5.61 -14.90 30.12
N ILE A 265 6.47 -13.90 30.27
CA ILE A 265 7.86 -14.06 30.71
C ILE A 265 8.05 -13.26 31.99
N LYS A 266 8.64 -13.89 33.02
CA LYS A 266 8.98 -13.19 34.27
C LYS A 266 10.21 -12.33 34.07
N ILE A 267 10.14 -11.08 34.51
CA ILE A 267 11.21 -10.09 34.35
C ILE A 267 11.71 -9.64 35.73
N ASP A 268 13.02 -9.42 35.86
CA ASP A 268 13.65 -8.83 37.03
C ASP A 268 13.53 -7.29 36.97
N LEU A 269 12.51 -6.76 37.65
CA LEU A 269 12.23 -5.32 37.67
C LEU A 269 13.35 -4.49 38.32
N PRO A 270 13.91 -4.88 39.49
CA PRO A 270 15.06 -4.19 40.07
C PRO A 270 16.26 -4.09 39.10
N TYR A 271 16.61 -5.20 38.43
CA TYR A 271 17.70 -5.21 37.46
C TYR A 271 17.43 -4.24 36.30
N LEU A 272 16.24 -4.30 35.69
CA LEU A 272 15.88 -3.39 34.59
C LEU A 272 15.87 -1.92 34.99
N LYS A 273 15.44 -1.61 36.21
CA LYS A 273 15.49 -0.25 36.73
C LYS A 273 16.93 0.24 36.86
N ASN A 274 17.81 -0.56 37.44
CA ASN A 274 19.23 -0.22 37.58
C ASN A 274 19.90 -0.06 36.21
N LEU A 275 19.61 -0.95 35.25
CA LEU A 275 20.10 -0.86 33.89
C LEU A 275 19.62 0.43 33.21
N GLY A 276 18.36 0.81 33.40
CA GLY A 276 17.81 2.07 32.89
C GLY A 276 18.51 3.31 33.48
N GLU A 277 18.84 3.29 34.77
CA GLU A 277 19.60 4.36 35.43
C GLU A 277 21.05 4.45 34.90
N GLU A 278 21.69 3.29 34.64
CA GLU A 278 23.02 3.21 34.04
C GLU A 278 23.03 3.74 32.61
N ILE A 279 22.10 3.30 31.75
CA ILE A 279 21.97 3.78 30.37
C ILE A 279 21.74 5.30 30.37
N LYS A 280 20.85 5.81 31.23
CA LYS A 280 20.61 7.26 31.35
C LYS A 280 21.87 8.04 31.73
N LYS A 281 22.68 7.50 32.64
CA LYS A 281 23.97 8.10 33.01
C LYS A 281 24.93 8.12 31.82
N ASN A 282 25.01 7.03 31.07
CA ASN A 282 25.90 6.90 29.91
C ASN A 282 25.48 7.83 28.76
N ILE A 283 24.17 7.95 28.48
CA ILE A 283 23.62 8.93 27.53
C ILE A 283 24.06 10.34 27.93
N GLY A 284 23.90 10.72 29.20
CA GLY A 284 24.28 12.05 29.68
C GLY A 284 25.79 12.30 29.62
N GLN A 285 26.63 11.27 29.73
CA GLN A 285 28.08 11.39 29.54
C GLN A 285 28.44 11.60 28.06
N ALA A 286 27.88 10.80 27.16
CA ALA A 286 28.07 10.94 25.72
C ALA A 286 27.57 12.30 25.21
N GLU A 287 26.40 12.74 25.67
CA GLU A 287 25.83 14.06 25.34
C GLU A 287 26.77 15.21 25.74
N LYS A 288 27.30 15.19 26.97
CA LYS A 288 28.29 16.18 27.43
C LYS A 288 29.56 16.13 26.60
N SER A 289 30.03 14.94 26.22
CA SER A 289 31.20 14.76 25.35
C SER A 289 30.96 15.38 23.98
N ILE A 290 29.78 15.13 23.37
CA ILE A 290 29.38 15.69 22.08
C ILE A 290 29.31 17.21 22.14
N TYR A 291 28.66 17.80 23.14
CA TYR A 291 28.56 19.26 23.28
C TYR A 291 29.94 19.90 23.48
N LYS A 292 30.81 19.26 24.25
CA LYS A 292 32.20 19.73 24.43
C LYS A 292 32.97 19.71 23.11
N LEU A 293 32.83 18.63 22.33
CA LEU A 293 33.49 18.50 21.02
C LEU A 293 32.87 19.44 19.96
N ALA A 294 31.59 19.80 20.09
CA ALA A 294 30.88 20.71 19.19
C ALA A 294 31.13 22.18 19.52
N GLY A 295 31.52 22.48 20.76
CA GLY A 295 31.66 23.86 21.26
C GLY A 295 30.33 24.55 21.56
N ARG A 296 29.19 23.88 21.40
CA ARG A 296 27.84 24.39 21.71
C ARG A 296 26.85 23.24 21.90
N GLU A 297 25.74 23.55 22.54
CA GLU A 297 24.60 22.65 22.63
C GLU A 297 23.76 22.69 21.34
N PHE A 298 23.14 21.55 21.02
CA PHE A 298 22.26 21.39 19.87
C PHE A 298 21.42 20.11 20.04
N ASN A 299 20.39 19.95 19.21
CA ASN A 299 19.61 18.71 19.23
C ASN A 299 20.35 17.59 18.47
N ILE A 300 20.99 16.68 19.20
CA ILE A 300 21.75 15.54 18.68
C ILE A 300 20.87 14.61 17.81
N ASN A 301 19.59 14.50 18.13
CA ASN A 301 18.60 13.71 17.39
C ASN A 301 18.14 14.39 16.10
N SER A 302 18.49 15.66 15.85
CA SER A 302 18.17 16.35 14.60
C SER A 302 19.24 16.09 13.55
N PRO A 303 18.96 15.28 12.50
CA PRO A 303 19.97 14.96 11.47
C PRO A 303 20.48 16.20 10.74
N LYS A 304 19.63 17.24 10.62
CA LYS A 304 19.97 18.53 10.01
C LYS A 304 20.97 19.32 10.86
N GLN A 305 20.70 19.50 12.15
CA GLN A 305 21.62 20.23 13.04
C GLN A 305 22.94 19.49 13.17
N LEU A 306 22.88 18.15 13.25
CA LEU A 306 24.07 17.33 13.30
C LEU A 306 24.91 17.42 12.01
N ALA A 307 24.26 17.39 10.84
CA ALA A 307 24.95 17.55 9.56
C ALA A 307 25.63 18.93 9.45
N GLN A 308 24.97 19.99 9.91
CA GLN A 308 25.55 21.33 9.95
C GLN A 308 26.84 21.35 10.78
N ILE A 309 26.82 20.78 11.98
CA ILE A 309 28.00 20.75 12.85
C ILE A 309 29.13 19.92 12.24
N LEU A 310 28.83 18.70 11.75
CA LEU A 310 29.86 17.80 11.23
C LEU A 310 30.53 18.35 9.95
N PHE A 311 29.74 18.92 9.03
CA PHE A 311 30.22 19.22 7.68
C PHE A 311 30.47 20.71 7.43
N GLU A 312 29.78 21.62 8.13
CA GLU A 312 29.97 23.06 7.96
C GLU A 312 30.92 23.63 9.04
N GLU A 313 30.70 23.27 10.30
CA GLU A 313 31.49 23.79 11.43
C GLU A 313 32.81 23.02 11.59
N LEU A 314 32.75 21.69 11.75
CA LEU A 314 33.93 20.82 11.86
C LEU A 314 34.60 20.51 10.51
N LYS A 315 33.96 20.89 9.40
CA LYS A 315 34.48 20.73 8.03
C LYS A 315 34.93 19.31 7.70
N LEU A 316 34.29 18.30 8.29
CA LEU A 316 34.56 16.91 7.93
C LEU A 316 34.11 16.65 6.48
N LYS A 317 34.77 15.72 5.80
CA LYS A 317 34.45 15.43 4.39
C LYS A 317 33.20 14.53 4.31
N PRO A 318 32.10 14.98 3.67
CA PRO A 318 30.91 14.16 3.54
C PRO A 318 31.15 13.00 2.55
N SER A 319 30.70 11.80 2.90
CA SER A 319 30.78 10.62 2.02
C SER A 319 29.47 10.30 1.28
N LYS A 320 28.31 10.70 1.82
CA LYS A 320 26.99 10.53 1.20
C LYS A 320 26.08 11.74 1.41
N LYS A 321 25.24 12.07 0.42
CA LYS A 321 24.24 13.15 0.49
C LYS A 321 22.83 12.56 0.61
N GLY A 322 22.03 13.07 1.54
CA GLY A 322 20.61 12.76 1.66
C GLY A 322 19.74 13.68 0.79
N LYS A 323 18.41 13.60 0.95
CA LYS A 323 17.46 14.43 0.17
C LYS A 323 17.61 15.93 0.46
N SER A 324 17.89 16.32 1.70
CA SER A 324 17.91 17.73 2.14
C SER A 324 19.21 18.18 2.82
N HIS A 325 19.95 17.26 3.44
CA HIS A 325 21.24 17.51 4.09
C HIS A 325 22.19 16.33 3.86
N TYR A 326 23.47 16.49 4.20
CA TYR A 326 24.42 15.37 4.18
C TYR A 326 23.99 14.25 5.13
N SER A 327 24.27 13.01 4.75
CA SER A 327 23.87 11.84 5.53
C SER A 327 24.62 11.82 6.86
N THR A 328 23.89 11.53 7.93
CA THR A 328 24.45 11.26 9.27
C THR A 328 24.08 9.85 9.74
N ASN A 329 23.86 8.90 8.82
CA ASN A 329 23.58 7.51 9.19
C ASN A 329 24.80 6.82 9.82
N ILE A 330 24.58 5.63 10.39
CA ILE A 330 25.60 4.84 11.11
C ILE A 330 26.86 4.64 10.27
N GLU A 331 26.72 4.20 9.02
CA GLU A 331 27.85 3.99 8.11
C GLU A 331 28.72 5.24 7.92
N VAL A 332 28.11 6.41 7.72
CA VAL A 332 28.84 7.67 7.52
C VAL A 332 29.54 8.08 8.81
N LEU A 333 28.87 7.97 9.96
CA LEU A 333 29.47 8.33 11.25
C LEU A 333 30.64 7.41 11.61
N GLN A 334 30.58 6.11 11.31
CA GLN A 334 31.68 5.17 11.50
C GLN A 334 32.91 5.50 10.65
N GLN A 335 32.71 5.96 9.41
CA GLN A 335 33.82 6.43 8.58
C GLN A 335 34.45 7.70 9.16
N LEU A 336 33.61 8.63 9.61
CA LEU A 336 34.06 9.90 10.17
C LEU A 336 34.72 9.75 11.55
N SER A 337 34.40 8.70 12.31
CA SER A 337 35.01 8.46 13.63
C SER A 337 36.51 8.15 13.56
N ALA A 338 37.01 7.71 12.41
CA ALA A 338 38.45 7.55 12.17
C ALA A 338 39.19 8.90 12.07
N VAL A 339 38.46 9.98 11.77
CA VAL A 339 39.02 11.32 11.53
C VAL A 339 38.75 12.26 12.70
N HIS A 340 37.62 12.10 13.40
CA HIS A 340 37.25 12.96 14.51
C HIS A 340 36.51 12.14 15.60
N PRO A 341 36.75 12.39 16.90
CA PRO A 341 36.13 11.62 17.98
C PRO A 341 34.61 11.81 18.09
N MET A 342 34.08 12.99 17.76
CA MET A 342 32.64 13.28 17.92
C MET A 342 31.70 12.31 17.19
N PRO A 343 31.90 11.95 15.90
CA PRO A 343 31.13 10.89 15.26
C PRO A 343 31.06 9.57 16.05
N GLY A 344 32.14 9.19 16.75
CA GLY A 344 32.15 8.02 17.62
C GLY A 344 31.25 8.18 18.84
N GLU A 345 31.33 9.33 19.52
CA GLU A 345 30.44 9.66 20.65
C GLU A 345 28.96 9.72 20.23
N ILE A 346 28.66 10.20 19.02
CA ILE A 346 27.29 10.22 18.48
C ILE A 346 26.77 8.81 18.22
N LEU A 347 27.63 7.90 17.75
CA LEU A 347 27.25 6.49 17.58
C LEU A 347 26.88 5.87 18.94
N VAL A 348 27.70 6.10 19.96
CA VAL A 348 27.41 5.64 21.34
C VAL A 348 26.11 6.24 21.86
N TYR A 349 25.91 7.55 21.68
CA TYR A 349 24.67 8.21 22.09
C TYR A 349 23.44 7.57 21.44
N ARG A 350 23.47 7.32 20.12
CA ARG A 350 22.36 6.75 19.37
C ARG A 350 22.11 5.26 19.63
N GLU A 351 23.13 4.54 20.05
CA GLU A 351 22.98 3.14 20.44
C GLU A 351 22.29 3.02 21.81
N LEU A 352 22.50 4.00 22.69
CA LEU A 352 21.94 4.03 24.04
C LEU A 352 20.58 4.72 24.14
N SER A 353 20.29 5.71 23.28
CA SER A 353 19.04 6.49 23.25
C SER A 353 17.95 5.79 22.46
#